data_AF-A0A7J4JIK1-F1
#
_entry.id   AF-A0A7J4JIK1-F1
#
_cell.length_a   1.000
_cell.length_b   1.000
_cell.length_c   1.000
_cell.angle_alpha   90.00
_cell.angle_beta   90.00
_cell.angle_gamma   90.00
#
_symmetry.space_group_name_H-M   'P 1'
#
loop_
_entity.id
_entity.type
_entity.pdbx_description
1 polymer ?
#
loop_
_entity_poly.entity_id
_entity_poly.type
_entity_poly.pdbx_seq_one_letter_code
_entity_poly.pdbx_strand_id
1 'polypeptide(L)' 'MEAADELIHMGLVFKKPTNYGLQVSLNPERAQEIKSIIRRTLGVRVD' A
#
# COMPACT_ATOMS: atom_id res chain seq x y z
N MET A 1 -6.37 -10.16 8.03
CA MET A 1 -5.46 -9.10 8.53
C MET A 1 -4.05 -9.23 7.94
N GLU A 2 -3.65 -10.43 7.49
CA GLU A 2 -2.31 -10.73 6.96
C GLU A 2 -1.84 -9.82 5.81
N ALA A 3 -2.66 -9.58 4.78
CA ALA A 3 -2.22 -8.81 3.62
C ALA A 3 -1.78 -7.37 3.94
N ALA A 4 -2.45 -6.70 4.89
CA ALA A 4 -2.06 -5.33 5.28
C ALA A 4 -0.73 -5.34 6.04
N ASP A 5 -0.52 -6.30 6.94
CA ASP A 5 0.72 -6.45 7.68
C ASP A 5 1.88 -6.84 6.74
N GLU A 6 1.67 -7.71 5.76
CA GLU A 6 2.67 -8.04 4.74
C GLU A 6 3.08 -6.80 3.95
N LEU A 7 2.12 -5.99 3.48
CA LEU A 7 2.41 -4.75 2.76
C LEU A 7 3.17 -3.72 3.62
N ILE A 8 2.91 -3.70 4.94
CA ILE A 8 3.67 -2.88 5.90
C ILE A 8 5.10 -3.41 6.05
N HIS A 9 5.29 -4.72 6.23
CA HIS A 9 6.61 -5.35 6.35
C HIS A 9 7.45 -5.17 5.08
N MET A 10 6.79 -5.22 3.92
CA MET A 10 7.42 -4.93 2.63
C MET A 10 7.72 -3.45 2.45
N GLY A 11 7.27 -2.54 3.31
CA GLY A 11 7.49 -1.10 3.19
C GLY A 11 6.72 -0.44 2.04
N LEU A 12 5.66 -1.09 1.53
CA LEU A 12 4.80 -0.56 0.47
C LEU A 12 3.71 0.36 1.03
N VAL A 13 3.32 0.15 2.28
CA VAL A 13 2.35 1.01 2.97
C VAL A 13 2.84 1.38 4.37
N PHE A 14 2.50 2.59 4.79
CA PHE A 14 2.70 3.07 6.14
C PHE A 14 1.41 2.95 6.93
N LYS A 15 1.53 2.52 8.19
CA LYS A 15 0.42 2.57 9.14
C LYS A 15 0.60 3.70 10.13
N LYS A 16 -0.49 4.39 10.44
CA LYS A 16 -0.57 5.38 11.51
C LYS A 16 -1.80 5.08 12.37
N PRO A 17 -1.63 4.76 13.66
CA PRO A 17 -2.76 4.68 14.58
C PRO A 17 -3.45 6.04 14.67
N THR A 18 -4.79 6.04 14.65
CA THR A 18 -5.62 7.23 14.83
C THR A 18 -6.65 6.96 15.92
N ASN A 19 -7.26 8.02 16.45
CA ASN A 19 -8.31 7.90 17.47
C ASN A 19 -9.57 7.17 16.97
N TYR A 20 -9.70 6.98 15.65
CA TYR A 20 -10.83 6.29 15.00
C TYR A 20 -10.43 4.97 14.33
N GLY A 21 -9.18 4.50 14.51
CA GLY A 21 -8.72 3.22 13.97
C GLY A 21 -7.32 3.27 13.39
N LEU A 22 -7.11 2.57 12.26
CA LEU A 22 -5.83 2.48 11.58
C LEU A 22 -5.90 3.21 10.24
N GLN A 23 -5.09 4.26 10.08
CA GLN A 23 -4.88 4.87 8.78
C GLN A 23 -3.73 4.15 8.08
N VAL A 24 -3.94 3.77 6.82
CA VAL A 24 -2.92 3.19 5.95
C VAL A 24 -2.72 4.09 4.75
N SER A 25 -1.46 4.44 4.46
CA SER A 25 -1.08 5.28 3.33
C SER A 25 -0.07 4.55 2.46
N LEU A 26 -0.12 4.74 1.14
CA LEU A 26 0.89 4.21 0.23
C LEU A 26 2.24 4.90 0.47
N ASN A 27 3.34 4.16 0.32
CA ASN A 27 4.68 4.74 0.37
C ASN A 27 4.99 5.49 -0.95
N PRO A 28 5.15 6.83 -0.93
CA PRO A 28 5.41 7.59 -2.15
C PRO A 28 6.78 7.29 -2.77
N GLU A 29 7.78 6.91 -1.97
CA GLU A 29 9.12 6.55 -2.46
C GLU A 29 9.09 5.27 -3.29
N ARG A 30 8.03 4.45 -3.14
CA ARG A 30 7.82 3.20 -3.89
C ARG A 30 6.61 3.25 -4.81
N ALA A 31 6.14 4.45 -5.15
CA ALA A 31 4.92 4.62 -5.94
C ALA A 31 4.93 3.87 -7.28
N GLN A 32 6.08 3.85 -7.99
CA GLN A 32 6.18 3.15 -9.29
C GLN A 32 6.04 1.64 -9.15
N GLU A 33 6.61 1.06 -8.11
CA GLU A 33 6.48 -0.37 -7.82
C GLU A 33 5.04 -0.71 -7.45
N ILE A 34 4.41 0.09 -6.58
CA ILE A 34 3.02 -0.09 -6.18
C ILE A 34 2.09 -0.01 -7.40
N LYS A 35 2.29 1.00 -8.27
CA LYS A 35 1.55 1.13 -9.53
C LYS A 35 1.75 -0.09 -10.45
N SER A 36 2.96 -0.63 -10.52
CA SER A 36 3.27 -1.83 -11.29
C SER A 36 2.54 -3.06 -10.75
N ILE A 37 2.52 -3.25 -9.43
CA ILE A 37 1.78 -4.33 -8.76
C ILE A 37 0.28 -4.21 -9.06
N ILE A 38 -0.31 -3.03 -8.85
CA ILE A 38 -1.74 -2.80 -9.10
C ILE A 38 -2.08 -3.08 -10.58
N ARG A 39 -1.24 -2.60 -11.51
CA ARG A 39 -1.45 -2.84 -12.94
C ARG A 39 -1.36 -4.32 -13.30
N ARG A 40 -0.42 -5.07 -12.73
CA ARG A 40 -0.26 -6.51 -12.98
C ARG A 40 -1.43 -7.31 -12.41
N THR A 41 -1.89 -6.95 -11.21
CA THR A 41 -2.91 -7.70 -10.49
C THR A 41 -4.33 -7.39 -10.96
N LEU A 42 -4.63 -6.11 -11.20
CA LEU A 42 -6.00 -5.66 -11.54
C LEU A 42 -6.18 -5.30 -13.01
N GLY A 43 -5.11 -5.21 -13.80
CA GLY A 43 -5.17 -4.81 -15.21
C GLY A 43 -5.53 -3.33 -15.44
N VAL A 44 -5.64 -2.55 -14.37
CA VAL A 44 -6.01 -1.12 -14.44
C VAL A 44 -4.78 -0.23 -14.46
N ARG A 45 -4.88 0.93 -15.13
CA ARG A 45 -3.89 2.01 -14.99
C ARG A 45 -4.24 2.85 -13.76
N VAL A 46 -3.20 3.24 -13.04
CA VAL A 46 -3.29 4.14 -11.90
C VAL A 46 -2.31 5.27 -12.17
N ASP A 47 -2.84 6.39 -12.66
CA ASP A 47 -2.09 7.56 -13.09
C ASP A 47 -1.71 8.45 -11.89
#